data_AF-A0A645E2U2-F1
#
_entry.id   AF-A0A645E2U2-F1
#
_cell.length_a   1.000
_cell.length_b   1.000
_cell.length_c   1.000
_cell.angle_alpha   90.00
_cell.angle_beta   90.00
_cell.angle_gamma   90.00
#
_symmetry.space_group_name_H-M   'P 1'
#
loop_
_entity.id
_entity.type
_entity.pdbx_description
1 polymer ?
#
loop_
_entity_poly.entity_id
_entity_poly.type
_entity_poly.pdbx_seq_one_letter_code
_entity_poly.pdbx_strand_id
1 'polypeptide(L)'
;MTRPSLLRRAFRRVHLFLNPGGVFIFDINTPEKLRGLDGGLFVDESEEDYCVWRTEYAPRRKICTFALDVFRREGEHWARGGEVTEEYAYTVAELKAYLEEAGFENIRVFGDRKQRAPRPGEERVFFVAGK
;
A
#
# COMPACT_ATOMS: atom_id res chain seq x y z
N MET A 1 0.12 -5.55 -4.57
CA MET A 1 0.74 -6.20 -5.74
C MET A 1 2.18 -6.61 -5.41
N THR A 2 2.42 -7.87 -5.01
CA THR A 2 3.72 -8.31 -4.46
C THR A 2 4.78 -8.68 -5.49
N ARG A 3 4.44 -8.68 -6.79
CA ARG A 3 5.37 -9.02 -7.88
C ARG A 3 5.67 -7.78 -8.73
N PRO A 4 6.92 -7.30 -8.77
CA PRO A 4 7.28 -6.11 -9.55
C PRO A 4 6.91 -6.19 -11.03
N SER A 5 7.01 -7.38 -11.65
CA SER A 5 6.64 -7.58 -13.06
C SER A 5 5.15 -7.37 -13.34
N LEU A 6 4.27 -7.77 -12.39
CA LEU A 6 2.83 -7.53 -12.51
C LEU A 6 2.51 -6.05 -12.32
N LEU A 7 3.20 -5.35 -11.43
CA LEU A 7 3.02 -3.91 -11.25
C LEU A 7 3.42 -3.13 -12.50
N ARG A 8 4.59 -3.41 -13.08
CA ARG A 8 5.01 -2.82 -14.36
C ARG A 8 3.99 -3.07 -15.47
N ARG A 9 3.43 -4.29 -15.54
CA ARG A 9 2.35 -4.60 -16.49
C ARG A 9 1.08 -3.78 -16.21
N ALA A 10 0.71 -3.60 -14.94
CA ALA A 10 -0.42 -2.77 -14.57
C ALA A 10 -0.22 -1.31 -15.01
N PHE A 11 0.94 -0.70 -14.74
CA PHE A 11 1.25 0.67 -15.17
C PHE A 11 1.16 0.83 -16.70
N ARG A 12 1.73 -0.09 -17.48
CA ARG A 12 1.57 -0.06 -18.96
C ARG A 12 0.11 -0.11 -19.39
N ARG A 13 -0.73 -0.90 -18.71
CA ARG A 13 -2.17 -0.98 -19.03
C ARG A 13 -2.91 0.30 -18.63
N VAL A 14 -2.62 0.85 -17.46
CA VAL A 14 -3.21 2.13 -17.02
C VAL A 14 -2.85 3.23 -18.01
N HIS A 15 -1.57 3.34 -18.39
CA HIS A 15 -1.12 4.28 -19.41
C HIS A 15 -1.85 4.05 -20.74
N LEU A 16 -1.94 2.80 -21.22
CA LEU A 16 -2.63 2.48 -22.48
C LEU A 16 -4.07 3.01 -22.52
N PHE A 17 -4.83 2.83 -21.43
CA PHE A 17 -6.25 3.17 -21.37
C PHE A 17 -6.55 4.59 -20.87
N LEU A 18 -5.55 5.34 -20.39
CA LEU A 18 -5.75 6.75 -20.08
C LEU A 18 -6.03 7.55 -21.37
N ASN A 19 -6.95 8.52 -21.29
CA ASN A 19 -7.12 9.50 -22.36
C ASN A 19 -5.88 10.43 -22.43
N PRO A 20 -5.57 11.02 -23.60
CA PRO A 20 -4.54 12.05 -23.70
C PRO A 20 -4.75 13.18 -22.68
N GLY A 21 -3.70 13.57 -21.96
CA GLY A 21 -3.78 14.57 -20.88
C GLY A 21 -4.41 14.05 -19.58
N GLY A 22 -4.74 12.75 -19.51
CA GLY A 22 -5.23 12.12 -18.29
C GLY A 22 -4.16 12.04 -17.20
N VAL A 23 -4.61 11.86 -15.96
CA VAL A 23 -3.73 11.76 -14.78
C VAL A 23 -4.01 10.46 -14.04
N PHE A 24 -2.95 9.74 -13.69
CA PHE A 24 -3.00 8.58 -12.81
C PHE A 24 -2.51 8.99 -11.41
N ILE A 25 -3.36 8.77 -10.40
CA ILE A 25 -3.10 9.11 -9.01
C ILE A 25 -3.25 7.86 -8.16
N PHE A 26 -2.26 7.58 -7.33
CA PHE A 26 -2.28 6.48 -6.38
C PHE A 26 -1.33 6.75 -5.21
N ASP A 27 -1.47 6.02 -4.11
CA ASP A 27 -0.58 6.12 -2.97
C ASP A 27 0.08 4.79 -2.62
N ILE A 28 1.13 4.86 -1.81
CA ILE A 28 1.79 3.71 -1.22
C ILE A 28 2.10 3.97 0.25
N ASN A 29 2.11 2.91 1.05
CA ASN A 29 2.85 2.91 2.31
C ASN A 29 4.35 2.95 2.01
N THR A 30 5.12 3.76 2.73
CA THR A 30 6.56 3.85 2.52
C THR A 30 7.27 2.60 3.05
N PRO A 31 8.45 2.25 2.49
CA PRO A 31 9.26 1.17 3.02
C PRO A 31 9.63 1.36 4.50
N GLU A 32 9.73 2.60 4.97
CA GLU A 32 9.99 2.92 6.37
C GLU A 32 8.82 2.47 7.25
N LYS A 33 7.58 2.85 6.90
CA LYS A 33 6.37 2.38 7.59
C LYS A 33 6.30 0.86 7.63
N LEU A 34 6.43 0.21 6.47
CA LEU A 34 6.26 -1.25 6.38
C LEU A 34 7.32 -2.03 7.18
N ARG A 35 8.55 -1.50 7.27
CA ARG A 35 9.58 -2.06 8.17
C ARG A 35 9.28 -1.80 9.64
N GLY A 36 8.77 -0.62 9.97
CA GLY A 36 8.43 -0.23 11.34
C GLY A 36 7.28 -1.05 11.95
N LEU A 37 6.51 -1.75 11.12
CA LEU A 37 5.42 -2.62 11.55
C LEU A 37 5.89 -4.06 11.85
N ASP A 38 7.17 -4.40 11.74
CA ASP A 38 7.62 -5.76 12.02
C ASP A 38 7.35 -6.18 13.47
N GLY A 39 6.69 -7.33 13.66
CA GLY A 39 6.27 -7.82 14.97
C GLY A 39 5.11 -7.05 15.60
N GLY A 40 4.41 -6.20 14.85
CA GLY A 40 3.29 -5.42 15.33
C GLY A 40 2.09 -6.28 15.74
N LEU A 41 1.42 -5.89 16.81
CA LEU A 41 0.17 -6.43 17.30
C LEU A 41 -0.75 -5.27 17.65
N PHE A 42 -1.87 -5.16 16.95
CA PHE A 42 -2.89 -4.15 17.16
C PHE A 42 -4.19 -4.85 17.52
N VAL A 43 -4.85 -4.34 18.54
CA VAL A 43 -6.16 -4.82 18.98
C VAL A 43 -7.09 -3.62 18.96
N ASP A 44 -8.27 -3.82 18.39
CA ASP A 44 -9.37 -2.88 18.45
C ASP A 44 -10.61 -3.66 18.85
N GLU A 45 -11.33 -3.19 19.86
CA GLU A 45 -12.46 -3.92 20.43
C GLU A 45 -13.62 -2.99 20.78
N SER A 46 -14.81 -3.53 20.62
CA SER A 46 -16.09 -2.97 21.06
C SER A 46 -16.92 -4.08 21.72
N GLU A 47 -18.13 -3.77 22.15
CA GLU A 47 -19.05 -4.79 22.68
C GLU A 47 -19.48 -5.81 21.61
N GLU A 48 -19.49 -5.41 20.33
CA GLU A 48 -20.00 -6.23 19.22
C GLU A 48 -18.89 -6.83 18.34
N ASP A 49 -17.69 -6.24 18.35
CA ASP A 49 -16.58 -6.64 17.49
C ASP A 49 -15.26 -6.70 18.27
N TYR A 50 -14.42 -7.68 17.94
CA TYR A 50 -13.05 -7.80 18.45
C TYR A 50 -12.11 -8.09 17.28
N CYS A 51 -11.16 -7.18 17.04
CA CYS A 51 -10.23 -7.24 15.91
C CYS A 51 -8.81 -7.43 16.42
N VAL A 52 -8.09 -8.37 15.83
CA VAL A 52 -6.66 -8.56 16.07
C VAL A 52 -5.92 -8.47 14.76
N TRP A 53 -4.99 -7.53 14.68
CA TRP A 53 -4.13 -7.34 13.54
C TRP A 53 -2.68 -7.60 13.91
N ARG A 54 -2.05 -8.55 13.22
CA ARG A 54 -0.62 -8.84 13.38
C ARG A 54 0.14 -8.52 12.11
N THR A 55 1.36 -8.03 12.27
CA THR A 55 2.22 -7.65 11.16
C THR A 55 3.61 -8.27 11.27
N GLU A 56 4.14 -8.73 10.15
CA GLU A 56 5.48 -9.29 10.03
C GLU A 56 6.12 -8.77 8.74
N TYR A 57 7.36 -8.26 8.83
CA TYR A 57 8.10 -7.79 7.67
C TYR A 57 9.25 -8.73 7.35
N ALA A 58 9.21 -9.32 6.15
CA ALA A 58 10.26 -10.19 5.64
C ALA A 58 11.31 -9.38 4.82
N PRO A 59 12.49 -9.05 5.36
CA PRO A 59 13.40 -8.08 4.72
C PRO A 59 13.96 -8.57 3.39
N ARG A 60 14.26 -9.87 3.28
CA ARG A 60 14.76 -10.50 2.05
C ARG A 60 13.75 -10.46 0.91
N ARG A 61 12.44 -10.54 1.22
CA ARG A 61 11.35 -10.49 0.25
C ARG A 61 10.83 -9.07 0.00
N LYS A 62 11.19 -8.10 0.87
CA LYS A 62 10.60 -6.75 0.93
C LYS A 62 9.06 -6.79 1.06
N ILE A 63 8.52 -7.73 1.83
CA ILE A 63 7.07 -7.92 1.99
C ILE A 63 6.69 -7.74 3.46
N CYS A 64 5.66 -6.93 3.70
CA CYS A 64 4.94 -6.85 4.97
C CYS A 64 3.66 -7.65 4.84
N THR A 65 3.45 -8.61 5.74
CA THR A 65 2.24 -9.40 5.85
C THR A 65 1.37 -8.83 6.95
N PHE A 66 0.09 -8.66 6.65
CA PHE A 66 -0.96 -8.17 7.50
C PHE A 66 -1.97 -9.30 7.72
N ALA A 67 -2.02 -9.85 8.94
CA ALA A 67 -2.97 -10.90 9.30
C ALA A 67 -4.04 -10.32 10.23
N LEU A 68 -5.23 -10.11 9.69
CA LEU A 68 -6.40 -9.60 10.41
C LEU A 68 -7.33 -10.76 10.76
N ASP A 69 -7.66 -10.88 12.05
CA ASP A 69 -8.80 -11.65 12.53
C ASP A 69 -9.87 -10.68 13.03
N VAL A 70 -11.12 -10.88 12.60
CA VAL A 70 -12.28 -10.14 13.10
C VAL A 70 -13.24 -11.13 13.72
N PHE A 71 -13.57 -10.92 14.98
CA PHE A 71 -14.58 -11.67 15.71
C PHE A 71 -15.79 -10.76 15.87
N ARG A 72 -16.94 -11.18 15.36
CA ARG A 72 -18.20 -10.45 15.51
C ARG A 72 -19.17 -11.23 16.38
N ARG A 73 -19.86 -10.55 17.29
CA ARG A 73 -20.87 -11.16 18.15
C ARG A 73 -22.08 -11.59 17.32
N GLU A 74 -22.51 -12.84 17.50
CA GLU A 74 -23.71 -13.40 16.91
C GLU A 74 -24.53 -14.07 18.02
N GLY A 75 -25.38 -13.28 18.69
CA GLY A 75 -26.11 -13.71 19.88
C GLY A 75 -25.15 -14.07 21.03
N GLU A 76 -25.19 -15.33 21.47
CA GLU A 76 -24.30 -15.84 22.54
C GLU A 76 -22.92 -16.28 22.02
N HIS A 77 -22.73 -16.32 20.70
CA HIS A 77 -21.51 -16.81 20.05
C HIS A 77 -20.72 -15.69 19.40
N TRP A 78 -19.52 -16.03 18.92
CA TRP A 78 -18.67 -15.15 18.11
C TRP A 78 -18.40 -15.84 16.77
N ALA A 79 -18.66 -15.15 15.68
CA ALA A 79 -18.24 -15.55 14.34
C ALA A 79 -16.86 -14.97 14.04
N ARG A 80 -15.92 -15.82 13.61
CA ARG A 80 -14.57 -15.39 13.21
C ARG A 80 -14.46 -15.32 11.70
N GLY A 81 -14.13 -14.14 11.19
CA GLY A 81 -13.61 -13.92 9.84
C GLY A 81 -12.13 -13.56 9.89
N GLY A 82 -11.44 -13.69 8.76
CA GLY A 82 -10.04 -13.28 8.67
C GLY A 82 -9.61 -12.95 7.25
N GLU A 83 -8.60 -12.10 7.15
CA GLU A 83 -7.96 -11.70 5.90
C GLU A 83 -6.44 -11.69 6.10
N VAL A 84 -5.72 -12.18 5.09
CA VAL A 84 -4.26 -12.04 5.00
C VAL A 84 -3.93 -11.22 3.76
N THR A 85 -3.29 -10.09 3.97
CA THR A 85 -2.87 -9.17 2.92
C THR A 85 -1.35 -9.01 2.94
N GLU A 86 -0.73 -9.06 1.77
CA GLU A 86 0.71 -8.80 1.62
C GLU A 86 0.94 -7.49 0.85
N GLU A 87 1.79 -6.63 1.40
CA GLU A 87 2.28 -5.42 0.74
C GLU A 87 3.77 -5.52 0.45
N TYR A 88 4.18 -5.16 -0.76
CA TYR A 88 5.59 -5.08 -1.12
C TYR A 88 6.10 -3.65 -0.92
N ALA A 89 7.23 -3.51 -0.25
CA ALA A 89 7.86 -2.24 0.07
C ALA A 89 8.59 -1.64 -1.14
N TYR A 90 7.81 -1.16 -2.11
CA TYR A 90 8.32 -0.39 -3.24
C TYR A 90 8.85 0.96 -2.77
N THR A 91 10.05 1.30 -3.22
CA THR A 91 10.64 2.62 -3.02
C THR A 91 10.08 3.62 -4.01
N VAL A 92 10.17 4.91 -3.67
CA VAL A 92 9.77 5.97 -4.58
C VAL A 92 10.55 5.92 -5.90
N ALA A 93 11.86 5.62 -5.84
CA ALA A 93 12.70 5.51 -7.02
C ALA A 93 12.28 4.35 -7.95
N GLU A 94 11.99 3.16 -7.40
CA GLU A 94 11.48 2.02 -8.17
C GLU A 94 10.19 2.39 -8.91
N LEU A 95 9.24 3.03 -8.23
CA LEU A 95 7.95 3.36 -8.83
C LEU A 95 8.05 4.45 -9.89
N LYS A 96 8.89 5.47 -9.68
CA LYS A 96 9.17 6.49 -10.71
C LYS A 96 9.71 5.83 -11.98
N ALA A 97 10.72 4.98 -11.86
CA ALA A 97 11.28 4.27 -13.00
C ALA A 97 10.22 3.41 -13.72
N TYR A 98 9.35 2.72 -12.99
CA TYR A 98 8.31 1.87 -13.62
C TYR A 98 7.23 2.69 -14.32
N LEU A 99 6.92 3.89 -13.83
CA LEU A 99 5.99 4.82 -14.47
C LEU A 99 6.61 5.40 -15.75
N GLU A 100 7.87 5.85 -15.68
CA GLU A 100 8.63 6.34 -16.84
C GLU A 100 8.72 5.27 -17.94
N GLU A 101 9.07 4.03 -17.58
CA GLU A 101 9.08 2.89 -18.50
C GLU A 101 7.71 2.59 -19.14
N ALA A 102 6.61 2.93 -18.45
CA ALA A 102 5.26 2.74 -18.95
C ALA A 102 4.79 3.88 -19.88
N GLY A 103 5.55 4.97 -19.97
CA GLY A 103 5.26 6.15 -20.80
C GLY A 103 4.65 7.32 -20.04
N PHE A 104 4.52 7.26 -18.72
CA PHE A 104 4.01 8.41 -17.96
C PHE A 104 5.04 9.54 -17.87
N GLU A 105 4.56 10.77 -17.91
CA GLU A 105 5.31 12.01 -17.78
C GLU A 105 4.86 12.81 -16.54
N ASN A 106 5.55 13.93 -16.26
CA ASN A 106 5.18 14.86 -15.18
C ASN A 106 4.99 14.19 -13.80
N ILE A 107 5.79 13.17 -13.50
CA ILE A 107 5.65 12.34 -12.30
C ILE A 107 6.04 13.15 -11.06
N ARG A 108 5.05 13.45 -10.23
CA ARG A 108 5.20 14.15 -8.95
C ARG A 108 4.86 13.22 -7.79
N VAL A 109 5.54 13.42 -6.68
CA VAL A 109 5.30 12.70 -5.43
C VAL A 109 5.02 13.71 -4.34
N PHE A 110 4.01 13.42 -3.52
CA PHE A 110 3.51 14.28 -2.46
C PHE A 110 3.53 13.55 -1.11
N GLY A 111 3.78 14.30 -0.03
CA GLY A 111 3.64 13.78 1.34
C GLY A 111 2.18 13.48 1.70
N ASP A 112 1.94 12.83 2.85
CA ASP A 112 0.62 12.30 3.20
C ASP A 112 -0.44 13.42 3.31
N ARG A 113 -1.31 13.47 2.30
CA ARG A 113 -2.36 14.50 2.15
C ARG A 113 -1.80 15.94 2.25
N LYS A 114 -0.57 16.17 1.78
CA LYS A 114 0.07 17.50 1.72
C LYS A 114 0.40 17.89 0.29
N GLN A 115 0.14 19.14 -0.09
CA GLN A 115 0.54 19.70 -1.39
C GLN A 115 2.02 20.12 -1.42
N ARG A 116 2.92 19.24 -0.97
CA ARG A 116 4.38 19.42 -1.03
C ARG A 116 5.08 18.07 -1.22
N ALA A 117 6.36 18.11 -1.58
CA ALA A 117 7.19 16.92 -1.62
C ALA A 117 7.20 16.17 -0.26
N PRO A 118 7.35 14.83 -0.26
CA PRO A 118 7.52 14.04 0.96
C PRO A 118 8.72 14.52 1.76
N ARG A 119 8.63 14.40 3.08
CA ARG A 119 9.74 14.59 4.02
C ARG A 119 10.16 13.23 4.59
N PRO A 120 11.38 13.12 5.18
CA PRO A 120 11.74 11.96 5.98
C PRO A 120 10.69 11.69 7.07
N GLY A 121 10.38 10.42 7.33
CA GLY A 121 9.38 9.99 8.31
C GLY A 121 7.93 9.99 7.82
N GLU A 122 7.63 10.38 6.57
CA GLU A 122 6.29 10.22 6.02
C GLU A 122 5.99 8.72 5.82
N GLU A 123 4.92 8.22 6.44
CA GLU A 123 4.51 6.82 6.35
C GLU A 123 3.78 6.48 5.05
N ARG A 124 3.23 7.49 4.38
CA ARG A 124 2.49 7.37 3.12
C ARG A 124 2.90 8.48 2.17
N VAL A 125 2.97 8.16 0.88
CA VAL A 125 3.21 9.14 -0.17
C VAL A 125 2.27 8.92 -1.35
N PHE A 126 1.94 10.00 -2.04
CA PHE A 126 1.01 10.01 -3.18
C PHE A 126 1.77 10.31 -4.46
N PHE A 127 1.51 9.53 -5.51
CA PHE A 127 2.00 9.74 -6.86
C PHE A 127 0.95 10.41 -7.71
N VAL A 128 1.40 11.32 -8.57
CA VAL A 128 0.60 11.93 -9.63
C VAL A 128 1.43 11.85 -10.91
N ALA A 129 0.94 11.12 -11.91
CA ALA A 129 1.63 10.88 -13.17
C ALA A 129 0.71 11.21 -14.35
N GLY A 130 1.19 12.00 -15.31
CA GLY A 130 0.44 12.36 -16.51
C GLY A 130 0.70 11.37 -17.65
N LYS A 131 -0.28 11.20 -18.54
CA LYS A 131 -0.10 10.58 -19.86
C LYS A 131 0.24 11.62 -20.90
#